data_AF-A0A1B9GBF7-F1
#
_entry.id   AF-A0A1B9GBF7-F1
#
_cell.length_a   1.000
_cell.length_b   1.000
_cell.length_c   1.000
_cell.angle_alpha   90.00
_cell.angle_beta   90.00
_cell.angle_gamma   90.00
#
_symmetry.space_group_name_H-M   'P 1'
#
loop_
_entity.id
_entity.type
_entity.pdbx_description
1 polymer ?
#
loop_
_entity_poly.entity_id
_entity_poly.type
_entity_poly.pdbx_seq_one_letter_code
_entity_poly.pdbx_strand_id
1 'polypeptide(L)'
;MSVQAQFDKAVAIVQGLPKDGPVQPSQDDKLAFYGAFKQANEGDNTGPAPGMFDFVAKAKYKAWKALEGTSQEDAKKKYVELLKAILQKQDDEESKKYLAELDAAASA
;
A
#
# COMPACT_ATOMS: atom_id res chain seq x y z
N MET A 1 1.04 -6.97 18.68
CA MET A 1 1.13 -5.91 17.67
C MET A 1 0.00 -6.08 16.68
N SER A 2 -0.86 -5.07 16.53
CA SER A 2 -2.00 -5.17 15.62
C SER A 2 -1.58 -4.77 14.20
N VAL A 3 -1.38 -5.76 13.32
CA VAL A 3 -1.14 -5.54 11.88
C VAL A 3 -2.25 -4.68 11.27
N GLN A 4 -3.48 -4.82 11.76
CA GLN A 4 -4.62 -4.01 11.35
C GLN A 4 -4.42 -2.52 11.66
N ALA A 5 -4.03 -2.18 12.89
CA ALA A 5 -3.83 -0.79 13.29
C ALA A 5 -2.71 -0.11 12.47
N GLN A 6 -1.61 -0.83 12.22
CA GLN A 6 -0.54 -0.33 11.34
C GLN A 6 -1.02 -0.14 9.91
N PHE A 7 -1.80 -1.08 9.39
CA PHE A 7 -2.36 -0.98 8.05
C PHE A 7 -3.30 0.22 7.91
N ASP A 8 -4.23 0.40 8.83
CA ASP A 8 -5.16 1.54 8.81
C ASP A 8 -4.42 2.87 8.88
N LYS A 9 -3.39 2.94 9.73
CA LYS A 9 -2.52 4.11 9.81
C LYS A 9 -1.75 4.35 8.51
N ALA A 10 -1.19 3.31 7.89
CA ALA A 10 -0.50 3.39 6.62
C ALA A 10 -1.42 3.86 5.49
N VAL A 11 -2.65 3.35 5.43
CA VAL A 11 -3.66 3.77 4.46
C VAL A 11 -3.98 5.25 4.63
N ALA A 12 -4.18 5.71 5.87
CA ALA A 12 -4.45 7.11 6.16
C ALA A 12 -3.29 8.03 5.73
N ILE A 13 -2.04 7.60 5.96
CA ILE A 13 -0.85 8.34 5.51
C ILE A 13 -0.83 8.43 3.98
N VAL A 14 -0.92 7.30 3.27
CA VAL A 14 -0.87 7.26 1.80
C VAL A 14 -1.98 8.09 1.15
N GLN A 15 -3.19 8.08 1.71
CA GLN A 15 -4.32 8.89 1.24
C GLN A 15 -4.16 10.39 1.54
N GLY A 16 -3.42 10.73 2.60
CA GLY A 16 -3.16 12.10 3.03
C GLY A 16 -1.92 12.75 2.39
N LEU A 17 -1.10 11.99 1.65
CA LEU A 17 0.11 12.53 1.03
C LEU A 17 -0.22 13.64 0.02
N PRO A 18 0.40 14.83 0.13
CA PRO A 18 0.21 15.90 -0.84
C PRO A 18 0.82 15.50 -2.19
N LYS A 19 0.16 15.91 -3.30
CA LYS A 19 0.61 15.59 -4.67
C LYS A 19 2.03 16.09 -4.96
N ASP A 20 2.37 17.25 -4.41
CA ASP A 20 3.66 17.93 -4.57
C ASP A 20 4.48 17.90 -3.26
N GLY A 21 4.25 16.89 -2.41
CA GLY A 21 4.98 16.69 -1.17
C GLY A 21 6.38 16.11 -1.34
N PRO A 22 7.17 16.02 -0.26
CA PRO A 22 8.45 15.33 -0.29
C PRO A 22 8.26 13.82 -0.55
N VAL A 23 7.26 13.20 0.07
CA VAL A 23 6.96 11.78 -0.12
C VAL A 23 6.12 11.57 -1.38
N GLN A 24 6.78 11.17 -2.47
CA GLN A 24 6.11 10.90 -3.75
C GLN A 24 6.28 9.43 -4.19
N PRO A 25 5.24 8.59 -4.02
CA PRO A 25 5.23 7.25 -4.58
C PRO A 25 5.28 7.28 -6.11
N SER A 26 6.13 6.43 -6.70
CA SER A 26 6.17 6.22 -8.14
C SER A 26 4.87 5.60 -8.65
N GLN A 27 4.69 5.53 -9.97
CA GLN A 27 3.53 4.85 -10.55
C GLN A 27 3.47 3.37 -10.15
N ASP A 28 4.63 2.70 -10.09
CA ASP A 28 4.71 1.30 -9.67
C ASP A 28 4.41 1.13 -8.19
N ASP A 29 4.85 2.06 -7.34
CA ASP A 29 4.50 2.07 -5.92
C ASP A 29 2.98 2.21 -5.72
N LYS A 30 2.34 3.12 -6.47
CA LYS A 30 0.87 3.29 -6.44
C LYS A 30 0.13 2.01 -6.84
N LEU A 31 0.64 1.29 -7.84
CA LEU A 31 0.08 0.00 -8.24
C LEU A 31 0.30 -1.08 -7.17
N ALA A 32 1.48 -1.11 -6.55
CA ALA A 32 1.79 -2.03 -5.46
C ALA A 32 0.88 -1.78 -4.23
N PHE A 33 0.69 -0.51 -3.84
CA PHE A 33 -0.28 -0.14 -2.80
C PHE A 33 -1.69 -0.55 -3.17
N TYR A 34 -2.13 -0.31 -4.41
CA TYR A 34 -3.46 -0.72 -4.86
C TYR A 34 -3.64 -2.25 -4.74
N GLY A 35 -2.69 -3.03 -5.26
CA GLY A 35 -2.76 -4.49 -5.19
C GLY A 35 -2.83 -5.00 -3.75
N ALA A 36 -1.92 -4.52 -2.89
CA ALA A 36 -1.87 -4.91 -1.48
C ALA A 36 -3.13 -4.47 -0.72
N PHE A 37 -3.65 -3.27 -0.98
CA PHE A 37 -4.89 -2.78 -0.37
C PHE A 37 -6.10 -3.64 -0.74
N LYS A 38 -6.24 -3.97 -2.04
CA LYS A 38 -7.34 -4.83 -2.50
C LYS A 38 -7.24 -6.23 -1.91
N GLN A 39 -6.05 -6.84 -1.93
CA GLN A 39 -5.84 -8.16 -1.32
C GLN A 39 -6.10 -8.14 0.19
N ALA A 40 -5.68 -7.09 0.90
CA ALA A 40 -5.88 -6.94 2.35
C ALA A 40 -7.35 -6.85 2.77
N ASN A 41 -8.21 -6.26 1.94
CA ASN A 41 -9.63 -6.04 2.26
C ASN A 41 -10.57 -7.07 1.63
N GLU A 42 -10.28 -7.49 0.40
CA GLU A 42 -11.19 -8.29 -0.43
C GLU A 42 -10.65 -9.71 -0.69
N GLY A 43 -9.39 -9.99 -0.37
CA GLY A 43 -8.74 -11.25 -0.73
C GLY A 43 -8.50 -11.37 -2.24
N ASP A 44 -8.51 -12.59 -2.76
CA ASP A 44 -8.15 -12.88 -4.15
C ASP A 44 -9.05 -12.20 -5.19
N ASN A 45 -8.44 -11.75 -6.28
CA ASN A 45 -9.16 -11.15 -7.39
C ASN A 45 -9.90 -12.21 -8.24
N THR A 46 -11.21 -12.32 -8.01
CA THR A 46 -12.12 -13.23 -8.73
C THR A 46 -12.86 -12.57 -9.90
N GLY A 47 -12.68 -11.27 -10.10
CA GLY A 47 -13.34 -10.53 -11.17
C GLY A 47 -12.78 -10.84 -12.57
N PRO A 48 -13.53 -10.54 -13.64
CA PRO A 48 -13.02 -10.69 -15.01
C PRO A 48 -11.88 -9.71 -15.27
N ALA A 49 -10.94 -10.11 -16.13
CA ALA A 49 -9.90 -9.22 -16.60
C ALA A 49 -10.50 -8.05 -17.42
N PRO A 50 -10.02 -6.81 -17.23
CA PRO A 50 -10.49 -5.65 -17.99
C PRO A 50 -10.11 -5.74 -19.47
N GLY A 51 -10.82 -4.97 -20.31
CA GLY A 51 -10.61 -4.93 -21.75
C GLY A 51 -9.18 -4.52 -22.15
N MET A 52 -8.72 -4.99 -23.32
CA MET A 52 -7.33 -4.81 -23.76
C MET A 52 -6.87 -3.35 -23.85
N PHE A 53 -7.79 -2.43 -24.14
CA PHE A 53 -7.52 -0.99 -24.30
C PHE A 53 -7.61 -0.18 -23.01
N ASP A 54 -8.09 -0.77 -21.90
CA ASP A 54 -8.10 -0.10 -20.60
C ASP A 54 -6.79 -0.39 -19.85
N PHE A 55 -5.73 0.32 -20.23
CA PHE A 55 -4.39 0.11 -19.68
C PHE A 55 -4.31 0.34 -18.18
N VAL A 56 -5.07 1.29 -17.64
CA VAL A 56 -5.06 1.62 -16.20
C VAL A 56 -5.77 0.53 -15.40
N ALA A 57 -6.98 0.13 -15.81
CA ALA A 57 -7.67 -0.96 -15.14
C ALA A 57 -6.87 -2.26 -15.27
N LYS A 58 -6.23 -2.52 -16.41
CA LYS A 58 -5.38 -3.69 -16.62
C LYS A 58 -4.17 -3.70 -15.71
N ALA A 59 -3.51 -2.56 -15.50
CA ALA A 59 -2.38 -2.46 -14.57
C ALA A 59 -2.83 -2.72 -13.12
N LYS A 60 -3.94 -2.11 -12.69
CA LYS A 60 -4.55 -2.34 -11.37
C LYS A 60 -4.95 -3.80 -11.17
N TYR A 61 -5.62 -4.39 -12.16
CA TYR A 61 -6.01 -5.80 -12.15
C TYR A 61 -4.79 -6.71 -12.00
N LYS A 62 -3.73 -6.47 -12.79
CA LYS A 62 -2.47 -7.23 -12.71
C LYS A 62 -1.81 -7.10 -11.34
N ALA A 63 -1.75 -5.90 -10.77
CA ALA A 63 -1.14 -5.67 -9.46
C ALA A 63 -1.88 -6.41 -8.34
N TRP A 64 -3.22 -6.42 -8.38
CA TRP A 64 -4.02 -7.21 -7.43
C TRP A 64 -3.88 -8.72 -7.69
N LYS A 65 -3.99 -9.16 -8.95
CA LYS A 65 -3.88 -10.59 -9.32
C LYS A 65 -2.52 -11.19 -8.98
N ALA A 66 -1.45 -10.39 -8.99
CA ALA A 66 -0.11 -10.84 -8.60
C ALA A 66 0.03 -11.21 -7.11
N LEU A 67 -0.95 -10.86 -6.27
CA LEU A 67 -0.98 -11.21 -4.85
C LEU A 67 -1.96 -12.35 -4.55
N GLU A 68 -2.52 -13.01 -5.56
CA GLU A 68 -3.42 -14.15 -5.36
C GLU A 68 -2.79 -15.24 -4.48
N GLY A 69 -3.59 -15.78 -3.56
CA GLY A 69 -3.14 -16.74 -2.54
C GLY A 69 -2.45 -16.10 -1.34
N THR A 70 -2.17 -14.79 -1.35
CA THR A 70 -1.63 -14.08 -0.18
C THR A 70 -2.76 -13.87 0.83
N SER A 71 -2.51 -14.19 2.11
CA SER A 71 -3.50 -13.94 3.16
C SER A 71 -3.80 -12.45 3.31
N GLN A 72 -4.99 -12.09 3.78
CA GLN A 72 -5.32 -10.69 4.06
C GLN A 72 -4.34 -10.06 5.06
N GLU A 73 -3.88 -10.83 6.05
CA GLU A 73 -2.91 -10.36 7.05
C GLU A 73 -1.55 -10.06 6.40
N ASP A 74 -1.05 -10.94 5.52
CA ASP A 74 0.23 -10.74 4.85
C ASP A 74 0.16 -9.61 3.83
N ALA A 75 -0.99 -9.42 3.18
CA ALA A 75 -1.22 -8.26 2.32
C ALA A 75 -1.19 -6.94 3.10
N LYS A 76 -1.73 -6.91 4.33
CA LYS A 76 -1.62 -5.75 5.24
C LYS A 76 -0.17 -5.48 5.62
N LYS A 77 0.58 -6.50 6.02
CA LYS A 77 2.03 -6.38 6.31
C LYS A 77 2.78 -5.81 5.12
N LYS A 78 2.54 -6.36 3.92
CA LYS A 78 3.17 -5.91 2.67
C LYS A 78 2.86 -4.45 2.36
N TYR A 79 1.62 -3.99 2.59
CA TYR A 79 1.26 -2.58 2.42
C TYR A 79 2.07 -1.67 3.36
N VAL A 80 2.21 -2.06 4.63
CA VAL A 80 2.99 -1.32 5.63
C VAL A 80 4.48 -1.30 5.24
N GLU A 81 5.04 -2.44 4.83
CA GLU A 81 6.44 -2.54 4.39
C GLU A 81 6.74 -1.67 3.17
N LEU A 82 5.83 -1.61 2.20
CA LEU A 82 5.95 -0.72 1.04
C LEU A 82 6.05 0.73 1.46
N LEU A 83 5.17 1.19 2.36
CA LEU A 83 5.23 2.56 2.87
C LEU A 83 6.53 2.82 3.62
N LYS A 84 6.94 1.92 4.52
CA LYS A 84 8.21 2.06 5.26
C LYS A 84 9.40 2.20 4.31
N ALA A 85 9.46 1.38 3.26
CA ALA A 85 10.54 1.42 2.28
C ALA A 85 10.59 2.75 1.50
N ILE A 86 9.44 3.36 1.20
CA ILE A 86 9.39 4.68 0.53
C ILE A 86 9.85 5.78 1.49
N LEU A 87 9.36 5.78 2.73
CA LEU A 87 9.73 6.78 3.74
C LEU A 87 11.22 6.70 4.09
N GLN A 88 11.78 5.50 4.21
CA GLN A 88 13.21 5.29 4.44
C GLN A 88 14.10 5.81 3.30
N LYS A 89 13.60 5.80 2.05
CA LYS A 89 14.37 6.31 0.90
C LYS A 89 14.41 7.84 0.84
N GLN A 90 13.38 8.51 1.35
CA GLN A 90 13.28 9.98 1.32
C GLN A 90 14.14 10.64 2.43
N ASP A 91 14.35 9.95 3.55
CA ASP A 91 15.19 10.36 4.71
C ASP A 91 14.95 11.80 5.23
N ASP A 92 13.76 12.35 5.01
CA ASP A 92 13.35 13.67 5.51
C ASP A 92 12.62 13.58 6.87
N GLU A 93 12.46 14.71 7.54
CA GLU A 93 11.83 14.79 8.87
C GLU A 93 10.36 14.36 8.86
N GLU A 94 9.63 14.61 7.77
CA GLU A 94 8.24 14.19 7.61
C GLU A 94 8.18 12.66 7.48
N SER A 95 9.08 12.08 6.68
CA SER A 95 9.21 10.63 6.52
C SER A 95 9.55 9.91 7.83
N LYS A 96 10.48 10.46 8.63
CA LYS A 96 10.82 9.93 9.96
C LYS A 96 9.64 10.00 10.93
N LYS A 97 8.86 11.08 10.89
CA LYS A 97 7.64 11.21 11.68
C LYS A 97 6.63 10.12 11.31
N TYR A 98 6.37 9.90 10.02
CA TYR A 98 5.45 8.85 9.57
C TYR A 98 5.93 7.45 9.97
N LEU A 99 7.24 7.17 9.90
CA LEU A 99 7.81 5.91 10.39
C LEU A 99 7.54 5.70 11.89
N ALA A 100 7.80 6.72 12.70
CA ALA A 100 7.53 6.66 14.15
C ALA A 100 6.03 6.44 14.45
N GLU A 101 5.14 7.09 13.70
CA GLU A 101 3.69 6.88 13.83
C GLU A 101 3.25 5.46 13.46
N LEU A 102 3.86 4.84 12.44
CA LEU A 102 3.60 3.45 12.05
C LEU A 102 4.11 2.43 13.09
N ASP A 103 5.25 2.70 13.71
CA ASP A 103 5.81 1.84 14.76
C ASP A 103 5.03 1.98 16.08
N ALA A 104 4.56 3.19 16.40
CA ALA A 104 3.65 3.40 17.54
C ALA A 104 2.32 2.66 17.35
N ALA A 105 1.74 2.70 16.13
CA ALA A 105 0.52 1.97 15.79
C ALA A 105 0.69 0.44 15.88
N ALA A 106 1.92 -0.08 15.82
CA ALA A 106 2.21 -1.50 16.03
C ALA A 106 2.00 -1.92 17.48
N SER A 107 2.23 -1.00 18.42
CA SER A 107 2.23 -1.28 19.86
C SER A 107 0.88 -0.98 20.53
N ALA A 108 -0.07 -0.41 19.77
CA ALA A 108 -1.47 -0.23 20.14
C ALA A 108 -2.29 -1.51 19.93
#